data_AF-A0A5C7M1D5-F1
#
_entry.id   AF-A0A5C7M1D5-F1
#
_cell.length_a   1.000
_cell.length_b   1.000
_cell.length_c   1.000
_cell.angle_alpha   90.00
_cell.angle_beta   90.00
_cell.angle_gamma   90.00
#
_symmetry.space_group_name_H-M   'P 1'
#
loop_
_entity.id
_entity.type
_entity.pdbx_description
1 polymer ?
#
loop_
_entity_poly.entity_id
_entity_poly.type
_entity_poly.pdbx_seq_one_letter_code
_entity_poly.pdbx_strand_id
1 'polypeptide(L)' 'MTDMFDLEALREQRANERAEAHTPDPTIAACTLCDENGYRPNFTVCDHIDHAPAYRAGMALVREALQKGTQR' A
#
# COMPACT_ATOMS: atom_id res chain seq x y z
N MET A 1 -3.27 34.68 -2.96
CA MET A 1 -4.46 33.84 -2.70
C MET A 1 -4.42 32.77 -3.77
N THR A 2 -3.64 31.71 -3.54
CA THR A 2 -3.45 30.62 -4.51
C THR A 2 -4.81 29.92 -4.67
N ASP A 3 -5.29 29.86 -5.90
CA ASP A 3 -6.69 29.60 -6.20
C ASP A 3 -7.08 28.18 -5.78
N MET A 4 -8.24 28.04 -5.15
CA MET A 4 -8.72 26.76 -4.61
C MET A 4 -8.93 25.72 -5.74
N PHE A 5 -9.17 26.19 -6.96
CA PHE A 5 -9.23 25.41 -8.20
C PHE A 5 -7.89 24.73 -8.55
N ASP A 6 -6.75 25.37 -8.27
CA ASP A 6 -5.42 24.79 -8.55
C ASP A 6 -5.11 23.62 -7.60
N LEU A 7 -5.63 23.66 -6.37
CA LEU A 7 -5.45 22.61 -5.36
C LEU A 7 -6.25 21.34 -5.68
N GLU A 8 -7.44 21.46 -6.25
CA GLU A 8 -8.25 20.32 -6.69
C GLU A 8 -7.63 19.65 -7.92
N ALA A 9 -7.21 20.44 -8.91
CA ALA A 9 -6.51 19.93 -10.09
C ALA A 9 -5.23 19.17 -9.69
N LEU A 10 -4.44 19.70 -8.74
CA LEU A 10 -3.25 19.02 -8.23
C LEU A 10 -3.57 17.73 -7.46
N ARG A 11 -4.72 17.65 -6.78
CA ARG A 11 -5.16 16.42 -6.09
C ARG A 11 -5.58 15.35 -7.08
N GLU A 12 -6.34 15.72 -8.10
CA GLU A 12 -6.75 14.81 -9.17
C GLU A 12 -5.54 14.33 -9.96
N GLN A 13 -4.61 15.22 -10.30
CA GLN A 13 -3.38 14.85 -10.99
C GLN A 13 -2.57 13.84 -10.18
N ARG A 14 -2.39 14.06 -8.87
CA ARG A 14 -1.70 13.09 -7.99
C ARG A 14 -2.47 11.79 -7.81
N ALA A 15 -3.80 11.82 -7.82
CA ALA A 15 -4.63 10.62 -7.75
C ALA A 15 -4.48 9.79 -9.04
N ASN A 16 -4.47 10.44 -10.20
CA ASN A 16 -4.24 9.80 -11.49
C ASN A 16 -2.82 9.25 -11.61
N GLU A 17 -1.79 10.01 -11.21
CA GLU A 17 -0.40 9.54 -11.18
C GLU A 17 -0.23 8.29 -10.29
N ARG A 18 -0.94 8.25 -9.15
CA ARG A 18 -0.97 7.06 -8.29
C ARG A 18 -1.71 5.89 -8.93
N ALA A 19 -2.81 6.15 -9.63
CA ALA A 19 -3.57 5.11 -10.31
C ALA A 19 -2.79 4.51 -11.49
N GLU A 20 -2.10 5.35 -12.28
CA GLU A 20 -1.22 4.92 -13.37
C GLU A 20 0.03 4.20 -12.85
N ALA A 21 0.61 4.64 -11.72
CA ALA A 21 1.70 3.90 -11.08
C ALA A 21 1.27 2.53 -10.53
N HIS A 22 -0.04 2.29 -10.35
CA HIS A 22 -0.59 1.06 -9.80
C HIS A 22 -1.26 0.16 -10.85
N THR A 23 -1.09 0.43 -12.15
CA THR A 23 -1.45 -0.58 -13.16
C THR A 23 -0.58 -1.82 -12.92
N PRO A 24 -1.17 -2.97 -12.52
CA PRO A 24 -0.38 -4.17 -12.29
C PRO A 24 0.24 -4.59 -13.61
N ASP A 25 1.57 -4.59 -13.67
CA ASP A 25 2.29 -5.10 -14.82
C ASP A 25 1.83 -6.55 -15.07
N PRO A 26 1.30 -6.88 -16.26
CA PRO A 26 0.81 -8.23 -16.55
C PRO A 26 1.90 -9.29 -16.39
N THR A 27 3.18 -8.94 -16.49
CA THR A 27 4.30 -9.84 -16.24
C THR A 27 4.47 -10.17 -14.75
N ILE A 28 4.13 -9.23 -13.87
CA ILE A 28 4.15 -9.38 -12.41
C ILE A 28 2.97 -10.26 -11.95
N ALA A 29 1.80 -10.16 -12.60
CA ALA A 29 0.65 -11.02 -12.32
C ALA A 29 0.88 -12.52 -12.64
N ALA A 30 1.82 -12.83 -13.54
CA ALA A 30 2.21 -14.20 -13.89
C ALA A 30 3.41 -14.72 -13.05
N CYS A 31 3.73 -14.06 -11.92
CA CYS A 31 4.84 -14.47 -11.07
C CYS A 31 4.63 -15.88 -10.50
N THR A 32 5.52 -16.81 -10.85
CA THR A 32 5.55 -18.20 -10.35
C THR A 32 6.66 -18.44 -9.33
N LEU A 33 7.37 -17.38 -8.95
CA LEU A 33 8.57 -17.44 -8.11
C LEU A 33 8.28 -17.21 -6.62
N CYS A 34 7.04 -16.84 -6.30
CA CYS A 34 6.63 -16.52 -4.94
C CYS A 34 5.60 -17.56 -4.45
N ASP A 35 5.46 -17.66 -3.14
CA ASP A 35 4.39 -18.42 -2.51
C ASP A 35 3.03 -17.71 -2.64
N GLU A 36 2.00 -18.32 -2.05
CA GLU A 36 0.63 -17.79 -2.03
C GLU A 36 0.51 -16.41 -1.34
N ASN A 37 1.53 -16.02 -0.57
CA ASN A 37 1.60 -14.77 0.16
C ASN A 37 2.59 -13.79 -0.47
N GLY A 38 3.11 -14.04 -1.66
CA GLY A 38 3.98 -13.10 -2.38
C GLY A 38 5.43 -13.07 -1.89
N TYR A 39 5.85 -14.06 -1.10
CA TYR A 39 7.23 -14.21 -0.64
C TYR A 39 8.03 -15.16 -1.53
N ARG A 40 9.25 -14.75 -1.87
CA ARG A 40 10.24 -15.62 -2.53
C ARG A 40 10.94 -16.53 -1.51
N PRO A 41 11.57 -17.63 -1.96
CA PRO A 41 12.32 -18.54 -1.07
C PRO A 41 13.44 -17.88 -0.26
N ASN A 42 13.95 -16.73 -0.71
CA ASN A 42 14.96 -15.93 -0.02
C ASN A 42 14.37 -14.84 0.90
N PHE A 43 13.07 -14.90 1.22
CA PHE A 43 12.35 -13.94 2.05
C PHE A 43 12.25 -12.52 1.48
N THR A 44 12.42 -12.36 0.16
CA THR A 44 12.11 -11.10 -0.51
C THR A 44 10.65 -11.05 -0.92
N VAL A 45 10.03 -9.87 -0.81
CA VAL A 45 8.62 -9.65 -1.15
C VAL A 45 8.52 -9.12 -2.58
N CYS A 46 7.52 -9.58 -3.32
CA CYS A 46 7.25 -9.11 -4.67
C CYS A 46 5.94 -8.32 -4.70
N ASP A 47 5.89 -7.27 -5.52
CA ASP A 47 4.74 -6.35 -5.59
C ASP A 47 3.50 -6.92 -6.33
N HIS A 48 3.47 -8.21 -6.68
CA HIS A 48 2.29 -8.83 -7.33
C HIS A 48 1.14 -9.10 -6.35
N ILE A 49 1.39 -9.03 -5.02
CA ILE A 49 0.36 -9.05 -3.99
C ILE A 49 0.37 -7.70 -3.27
N ASP A 50 -0.80 -7.06 -3.19
CA ASP A 50 -0.97 -5.85 -2.38
C ASP A 50 -1.04 -6.20 -0.89
N HIS A 51 0.04 -5.90 -0.16
CA HIS A 51 0.12 -6.06 1.29
C HIS A 51 -0.35 -4.84 2.09
N ALA A 52 -0.70 -3.72 1.43
CA ALA A 52 -1.15 -2.51 2.12
C ALA A 52 -2.40 -2.72 2.99
N PRO A 53 -3.39 -3.58 2.63
CA PRO A 53 -4.52 -3.91 3.49
C PRO A 53 -4.08 -4.63 4.76
N ALA A 54 -3.21 -5.65 4.64
CA ALA A 54 -2.70 -6.42 5.76
C ALA A 54 -1.88 -5.54 6.73
N TYR A 55 -1.01 -4.68 6.17
CA TYR A 55 -0.26 -3.70 6.94
C TYR A 55 -1.18 -2.76 7.74
N ARG A 56 -2.22 -2.20 7.10
CA ARG A 56 -3.17 -1.29 7.75
C ARG A 56 -3.91 -1.98 8.91
N ALA A 57 -4.38 -3.20 8.70
CA ALA A 57 -5.06 -3.99 9.73
C ALA A 57 -4.13 -4.29 10.92
N GLY A 58 -2.91 -4.79 10.64
CA GLY A 58 -1.93 -5.10 11.67
C GLY A 58 -1.53 -3.87 12.49
N MET A 59 -1.28 -2.74 11.82
CA MET A 59 -0.93 -1.49 12.51
C MET A 59 -2.06 -0.95 13.40
N ALA A 60 -3.32 -1.15 13.03
CA ALA A 60 -4.45 -0.78 13.88
C ALA A 60 -4.43 -1.56 15.21
N LEU A 61 -4.21 -2.88 15.15
CA LEU A 61 -4.10 -3.74 16.33
C LEU A 61 -2.91 -3.37 17.23
N VAL A 62 -1.76 -3.08 16.62
CA VAL A 62 -0.57 -2.61 17.36
C VAL A 62 -0.86 -1.31 18.11
N ARG A 63 -1.50 -0.34 17.44
CA ARG A 63 -1.86 0.93 18.06
C ARG A 63 -2.83 0.74 19.23
N GLU A 64 -3.83 -0.11 19.07
CA GLU A 64 -4.77 -0.44 20.14
C GLU A 64 -4.05 -1.09 21.33
N ALA A 65 -3.14 -2.03 21.09
CA ALA A 65 -2.38 -2.70 22.14
C ALA A 65 -1.45 -1.72 22.90
N LEU A 66 -0.78 -0.81 22.18
CA LEU A 66 0.08 0.20 22.79
C LEU A 66 -0.71 1.20 23.64
N GLN A 67 -1.93 1.57 23.23
CA GLN A 67 -2.81 2.43 24.03
C GLN A 67 -3.22 1.76 25.34
N LYS A 68 -3.51 0.45 25.34
CA LYS A 68 -3.81 -0.31 26.56
C LYS A 68 -2.60 -0.42 27.51
N GLY A 69 -1.38 -0.41 26.97
CA GLY A 69 -0.14 -0.48 27.76
C GLY A 69 0.26 0.83 28.46
N THR A 70 -0.16 1.98 27.90
CA THR A 70 0.18 3.32 28.41
C THR A 70 -0.74 3.80 29.54
N GLN A 71 -1.93 3.22 29.72
CA GLN A 71 -2.88 3.59 30.80
C GLN A 71 -2.54 2.92 32.16
N ARG A 72 -1.26 2.86 32.54
CA ARG A 72 -0.82 2.38 33.86
C ARG A 72 -0.45 3.52 34.80
#